data_AF-A0AAW5C6D6-F1
#
_entry.id   AF-A0AAW5C6D6-F1
#
_cell.length_a   1.000
_cell.length_b   1.000
_cell.length_c   1.000
_cell.angle_alpha   90.00
_cell.angle_beta   90.00
_cell.angle_gamma   90.00
#
_symmetry.space_group_name_H-M   'P 1'
#
loop_
_entity.id
_entity.type
_entity.pdbx_description
1 polymer ?
#
loop_
_entity_poly.entity_id
_entity_poly.type
_entity_poly.pdbx_seq_one_letter_code
_entity_poly.pdbx_strand_id
1 'polypeptide(L)'
;MRYNLIMYLQRRNPNVPGIAEKLDVPRKRQMNLVIQYWKKIIEIKPVDEIYLNQPLTSQNISIDHFVPWSYVAHNEFWNLHPTTKRINSKKGNNLPDWDIYFPALCRTEYFSYNMMWEYEVVHEAFEKCRNVHINSDEVYMKLYKPGLNKEEFCTNLENIMLPVYKSAQNAGFKGWDLKSS
;
A
#
# COMPACT_ATOMS: atom_id res chain seq x y z
N MET A 1 -11.98 14.29 -26.46
CA MET A 1 -12.91 14.99 -25.53
C MET A 1 -12.80 14.52 -24.06
N ARG A 2 -12.76 13.21 -23.74
CA ARG A 2 -12.65 12.70 -22.34
C ARG A 2 -11.41 13.16 -21.56
N TYR A 3 -10.24 13.16 -22.18
CA TYR A 3 -8.97 13.52 -21.52
C TYR A 3 -8.94 14.97 -21.01
N ASN A 4 -9.50 15.91 -21.78
CA ASN A 4 -9.55 17.33 -21.41
C ASN A 4 -10.45 17.58 -20.18
N LEU A 5 -11.53 16.81 -20.05
CA LEU A 5 -12.43 16.89 -18.88
C LEU A 5 -11.77 16.31 -17.63
N ILE A 6 -11.04 15.20 -17.78
CA ILE A 6 -10.30 14.56 -16.69
C ILE A 6 -9.21 15.49 -16.13
N MET A 7 -8.40 16.08 -17.02
CA MET A 7 -7.38 17.06 -16.62
C MET A 7 -7.99 18.33 -16.02
N TYR A 8 -9.14 18.77 -16.53
CA TYR A 8 -9.88 19.90 -15.97
C TYR A 8 -10.36 19.63 -14.54
N LEU A 9 -10.93 18.44 -14.30
CA LEU A 9 -11.41 18.04 -12.98
C LEU A 9 -10.25 17.85 -11.98
N GLN A 10 -9.13 17.27 -12.42
CA GLN A 10 -7.91 17.11 -11.61
C GLN A 10 -7.32 18.46 -11.20
N ARG A 11 -7.28 19.43 -12.13
CA ARG A 11 -6.81 20.80 -11.85
C ARG A 11 -7.73 21.57 -10.89
N ARG A 12 -9.04 21.29 -10.90
CA ARG A 12 -10.02 21.92 -10.01
C ARG A 12 -10.07 21.30 -8.62
N ASN A 13 -9.59 20.06 -8.46
CA ASN A 13 -9.59 19.32 -7.20
C ASN A 13 -8.20 18.76 -6.90
N PRO A 14 -7.19 19.61 -6.65
CA PRO A 14 -5.81 19.15 -6.42
C PRO A 14 -5.70 18.21 -5.21
N ASN A 15 -6.63 18.29 -4.26
CA ASN A 15 -6.69 17.43 -3.07
C ASN A 15 -7.36 16.06 -3.31
N VAL A 16 -7.83 15.78 -4.54
CA VAL A 16 -8.41 14.50 -4.94
C VAL A 16 -7.55 13.93 -6.08
N PRO A 17 -6.50 13.15 -5.77
CA PRO A 17 -5.75 12.44 -6.80
C PRO A 17 -6.62 11.40 -7.52
N GLY A 18 -6.26 11.06 -8.76
CA GLY A 18 -6.80 9.89 -9.48
C GLY A 18 -8.20 10.06 -10.09
N ILE A 19 -8.64 11.27 -10.45
CA ILE A 19 -9.97 11.46 -11.09
C ILE A 19 -10.07 10.70 -12.43
N ALA A 20 -8.96 10.59 -13.15
CA ALA A 20 -8.83 9.78 -14.37
C ALA A 20 -9.06 8.28 -14.10
N GLU A 21 -8.41 7.76 -13.06
CA GLU A 21 -8.39 6.33 -12.70
C GLU A 21 -9.73 5.84 -12.15
N LYS A 22 -10.56 6.74 -11.61
CA LYS A 22 -11.93 6.44 -11.19
C LYS A 22 -12.86 6.05 -12.34
N LEU A 23 -12.52 6.37 -13.60
CA LEU A 23 -13.41 6.24 -14.77
C LEU A 23 -13.22 4.98 -15.61
N ASP A 24 -12.07 4.31 -15.55
CA ASP A 24 -11.80 3.08 -16.31
C ASP A 24 -11.19 2.03 -15.38
N VAL A 25 -11.96 1.02 -14.97
CA VAL A 25 -11.50 0.10 -13.93
C VAL A 25 -11.48 -1.38 -14.32
N PRO A 26 -10.33 -1.89 -14.82
CA PRO A 26 -10.02 -3.31 -14.81
C PRO A 26 -9.53 -3.74 -13.41
N ARG A 27 -10.45 -3.81 -12.44
CA ARG A 27 -10.17 -3.85 -10.98
C ARG A 27 -9.44 -5.10 -10.44
N LYS A 28 -9.56 -6.27 -11.08
CA LYS A 28 -9.23 -7.57 -10.43
C LYS A 28 -7.87 -8.20 -10.78
N ARG A 29 -7.35 -8.01 -11.99
CA ARG A 29 -6.14 -8.76 -12.43
C ARG A 29 -4.83 -8.20 -11.86
N GLN A 30 -4.79 -6.92 -11.51
CA GLN A 30 -3.54 -6.25 -11.10
C GLN A 30 -3.13 -6.55 -9.65
N MET A 31 -4.09 -6.73 -8.73
CA MET A 31 -3.81 -7.03 -7.31
C MET A 31 -3.19 -8.43 -7.10
N ASN A 32 -3.39 -9.34 -8.06
CA ASN A 32 -2.80 -10.68 -8.00
C ASN A 32 -1.27 -10.64 -7.95
N LEU A 33 -0.62 -9.65 -8.60
CA LEU A 33 0.84 -9.52 -8.56
C LEU A 33 1.34 -9.29 -7.13
N VAL A 34 0.69 -8.37 -6.40
CA VAL A 34 1.02 -8.05 -5.01
C VAL A 34 0.74 -9.24 -4.08
N ILE A 35 -0.34 -9.98 -4.32
CA ILE A 35 -0.62 -11.24 -3.60
C ILE A 35 0.51 -12.25 -3.82
N GLN A 36 0.94 -12.46 -5.08
CA GLN A 36 2.01 -13.42 -5.38
C GLN A 36 3.36 -12.98 -4.78
N TYR A 37 3.66 -11.68 -4.81
CA TYR A 37 4.83 -11.11 -4.16
C TYR A 37 4.87 -11.46 -2.66
N TRP A 38 3.79 -11.16 -1.93
CA TRP A 38 3.75 -11.47 -0.50
C TRP A 38 3.71 -12.97 -0.19
N LYS A 39 3.10 -13.80 -1.06
CA LYS A 39 3.20 -15.26 -0.93
C LYS A 39 4.64 -15.74 -1.02
N LYS A 40 5.44 -15.20 -1.94
CA LYS A 40 6.87 -15.57 -2.05
C LYS A 40 7.64 -15.24 -0.78
N ILE A 41 7.36 -14.09 -0.16
CA ILE A 41 7.98 -13.72 1.12
C ILE A 41 7.56 -14.71 2.23
N ILE A 42 6.26 -14.98 2.37
CA ILE A 42 5.70 -15.89 3.39
C ILE A 42 6.23 -17.33 3.25
N GLU A 43 6.47 -17.79 2.03
CA GLU A 43 7.06 -19.10 1.74
C GLU A 43 8.52 -19.22 2.23
N ILE A 44 9.22 -18.09 2.41
CA ILE A 44 10.64 -18.05 2.79
C ILE A 44 10.82 -17.72 4.28
N LYS A 45 10.13 -16.69 4.79
CA LYS A 45 10.20 -16.25 6.18
C LYS A 45 8.80 -15.91 6.71
N PRO A 46 8.49 -16.17 8.00
CA PRO A 46 7.21 -15.80 8.59
C PRO A 46 6.90 -14.31 8.47
N VAL A 47 5.64 -13.98 8.22
CA VAL A 47 5.14 -12.61 8.17
C VAL A 47 3.90 -12.52 9.03
N ASP A 48 3.88 -11.56 9.95
CA ASP A 48 2.70 -11.22 10.72
C ASP A 48 1.99 -10.01 10.09
N GLU A 49 0.66 -10.00 10.12
CA GLU A 49 -0.10 -8.85 9.65
C GLU A 49 -0.07 -7.69 10.65
N ILE A 50 -0.23 -6.46 10.16
CA ILE A 50 0.13 -5.26 10.91
C ILE A 50 -0.87 -4.87 12.03
N TYR A 51 -2.06 -5.47 12.09
CA TYR A 51 -3.14 -5.01 12.98
C TYR A 51 -3.26 -5.81 14.28
N LEU A 52 -3.09 -7.14 14.24
CA LEU A 52 -3.09 -8.03 15.41
C LEU A 52 -1.75 -8.74 15.62
N ASN A 53 -0.78 -8.57 14.71
CA ASN A 53 0.43 -9.39 14.66
C ASN A 53 0.08 -10.89 14.54
N GLN A 54 -0.95 -11.21 13.75
CA GLN A 54 -1.30 -12.60 13.47
C GLN A 54 -0.46 -13.14 12.30
N PRO A 55 0.03 -14.40 12.40
CA PRO A 55 0.81 -14.99 11.32
C PRO A 55 -0.04 -15.17 10.07
N LEU A 56 0.54 -14.81 8.93
CA LEU A 56 -0.03 -15.01 7.61
C LEU A 56 0.36 -16.38 7.04
N THR A 57 -0.51 -16.93 6.20
CA THR A 57 -0.22 -18.13 5.42
C THR A 57 -0.47 -17.86 3.94
N SER A 58 0.19 -18.61 3.05
CA SER A 58 0.00 -18.44 1.61
C SER A 58 -1.42 -18.79 1.13
N GLN A 59 -2.21 -19.50 1.94
CA GLN A 59 -3.62 -19.78 1.70
C GLN A 59 -4.55 -18.69 2.25
N ASN A 60 -4.17 -18.02 3.33
CA ASN A 60 -4.99 -17.02 4.02
C ASN A 60 -4.32 -15.63 4.00
N ILE A 61 -4.17 -15.10 2.80
CA ILE A 61 -3.66 -13.74 2.56
C ILE A 61 -4.66 -12.91 1.76
N SER A 62 -4.79 -11.65 2.13
CA SER A 62 -5.48 -10.58 1.43
C SER A 62 -4.56 -9.36 1.39
N ILE A 63 -4.77 -8.46 0.44
CA ILE A 63 -4.06 -7.17 0.38
C ILE A 63 -5.04 -6.09 0.82
N ASP A 64 -4.62 -5.28 1.77
CA ASP A 64 -5.35 -4.09 2.22
C ASP A 64 -4.66 -2.83 1.69
N HIS A 65 -5.46 -1.76 1.52
CA HIS A 65 -4.96 -0.42 1.28
C HIS A 65 -4.90 0.34 2.61
N PHE A 66 -3.72 0.73 3.08
CA PHE A 66 -3.60 1.44 4.37
C PHE A 66 -4.46 2.72 4.38
N VAL A 67 -4.30 3.57 3.36
CA VAL A 67 -5.26 4.63 3.04
C VAL A 67 -6.32 4.06 2.08
N PRO A 68 -7.63 4.13 2.42
CA PRO A 68 -8.69 3.49 1.66
C PRO A 68 -8.67 3.76 0.15
N TRP A 69 -8.82 2.71 -0.66
CA TRP A 69 -8.89 2.82 -2.12
C TRP A 69 -9.99 3.78 -2.59
N SER A 70 -11.12 3.85 -1.88
CA SER A 70 -12.21 4.78 -2.18
C SER A 70 -11.80 6.26 -2.11
N TYR A 71 -10.72 6.57 -1.37
CA TYR A 71 -10.08 7.89 -1.38
C TYR A 71 -9.07 8.01 -2.53
N VAL A 72 -8.04 7.15 -2.52
CA VAL A 72 -6.86 7.28 -3.39
C VAL A 72 -7.08 6.90 -4.85
N ALA A 73 -8.00 5.97 -5.13
CA ALA A 73 -8.32 5.40 -6.45
C ALA A 73 -7.16 4.75 -7.24
N HIS A 74 -5.99 4.60 -6.65
CA HIS A 74 -4.86 3.88 -7.22
C HIS A 74 -4.42 2.68 -6.37
N ASN A 75 -3.61 1.81 -6.97
CA ASN A 75 -3.00 0.64 -6.32
C ASN A 75 -1.48 0.85 -6.18
N GLU A 76 -1.09 2.00 -5.64
CA GLU A 76 0.34 2.29 -5.44
C GLU A 76 0.93 1.33 -4.40
N PHE A 77 2.05 0.70 -4.73
CA PHE A 77 2.62 -0.41 -3.97
C PHE A 77 2.91 -0.04 -2.50
N TRP A 78 3.36 1.19 -2.26
CA TRP A 78 3.64 1.71 -0.91
C TRP A 78 2.40 1.81 -0.01
N ASN A 79 1.19 1.73 -0.57
CA ASN A 79 -0.07 1.74 0.18
C ASN A 79 -0.68 0.34 0.33
N LEU A 80 0.00 -0.72 -0.14
CA LEU A 80 -0.54 -2.08 -0.22
C LEU A 80 0.24 -3.05 0.67
N HIS A 81 -0.40 -3.56 1.72
CA HIS A 81 0.22 -4.47 2.67
C HIS A 81 -0.61 -5.74 2.89
N PRO A 82 0.00 -6.84 3.36
CA PRO A 82 -0.69 -8.10 3.49
C PRO A 82 -1.43 -8.14 4.83
N THR A 83 -2.62 -8.73 4.81
CA THR A 83 -3.42 -9.00 6.00
C THR A 83 -4.31 -10.22 5.74
N THR A 84 -5.24 -10.50 6.66
CA THR A 84 -6.27 -11.53 6.44
C THR A 84 -7.54 -10.91 5.86
N LYS A 85 -8.31 -11.68 5.11
CA LYS A 85 -9.62 -11.23 4.59
C LYS A 85 -10.55 -10.74 5.70
N ARG A 86 -10.49 -11.37 6.87
CA ARG A 86 -11.29 -10.99 8.05
C ARG A 86 -10.94 -9.57 8.53
N ILE A 87 -9.66 -9.27 8.70
CA ILE A 87 -9.22 -7.97 9.21
C ILE A 87 -9.43 -6.89 8.16
N ASN A 88 -9.08 -7.17 6.89
CA ASN A 88 -9.38 -6.27 5.77
C ASN A 88 -10.88 -5.89 5.73
N SER A 89 -11.78 -6.87 5.85
CA SER A 89 -13.23 -6.61 5.91
C SER A 89 -13.65 -5.79 7.12
N LYS A 90 -13.03 -6.00 8.30
CA LYS A 90 -13.31 -5.23 9.52
C LYS A 90 -12.88 -3.77 9.40
N LYS A 91 -11.70 -3.51 8.82
CA LYS A 91 -11.20 -2.15 8.57
C LYS A 91 -12.07 -1.43 7.55
N GLY A 92 -12.41 -2.10 6.44
CA GLY A 92 -13.22 -1.54 5.37
C GLY A 92 -12.62 -0.26 4.80
N ASN A 93 -13.45 0.78 4.67
CA ASN A 93 -13.04 2.10 4.17
C ASN A 93 -12.58 3.05 5.29
N ASN A 94 -12.19 2.56 6.46
CA ASN A 94 -11.71 3.43 7.54
C ASN A 94 -10.19 3.61 7.49
N LEU A 95 -9.72 4.70 8.10
CA LEU A 95 -8.30 5.00 8.28
C LEU A 95 -7.79 4.30 9.55
N PRO A 96 -6.78 3.42 9.46
CA PRO A 96 -6.15 2.87 10.66
C PRO A 96 -5.54 3.99 11.49
N ASP A 97 -5.66 3.90 12.81
CA ASP A 97 -4.94 4.81 13.71
C ASP A 97 -3.45 4.87 13.34
N TRP A 98 -3.00 6.09 13.02
CA TRP A 98 -1.67 6.32 12.48
C TRP A 98 -0.58 5.91 13.46
N ASP A 99 -0.68 6.38 14.71
CA ASP A 99 0.35 6.21 15.72
C ASP A 99 0.48 4.74 16.16
N ILE A 100 -0.61 3.97 16.06
CA ILE A 100 -0.61 2.54 16.35
C ILE A 100 -0.08 1.71 15.17
N TYR A 101 -0.60 1.94 13.95
CA TYR A 101 -0.41 0.99 12.85
C TYR A 101 0.65 1.40 11.83
N PHE A 102 0.97 2.69 11.69
CA PHE A 102 2.04 3.12 10.78
C PHE A 102 3.42 2.54 11.18
N PRO A 103 3.81 2.50 12.48
CA PRO A 103 5.06 1.85 12.87
C PRO A 103 5.10 0.35 12.53
N ALA A 104 3.95 -0.33 12.58
CA ALA A 104 3.85 -1.74 12.18
C ALA A 104 3.95 -1.90 10.66
N LEU A 105 3.27 -1.05 9.90
CA LEU A 105 3.40 -0.97 8.45
C LEU A 105 4.87 -0.77 8.05
N CYS A 106 5.57 0.22 8.62
CA CYS A 106 6.96 0.45 8.25
C CYS A 106 7.85 -0.78 8.53
N ARG A 107 7.65 -1.47 9.67
CA ARG A 107 8.42 -2.69 9.96
C ARG A 107 8.19 -3.77 8.90
N THR A 108 6.94 -3.98 8.50
CA THR A 108 6.56 -4.98 7.50
C THR A 108 7.07 -4.61 6.11
N GLU A 109 6.95 -3.35 5.70
CA GLU A 109 7.44 -2.85 4.42
C GLU A 109 8.97 -2.87 4.34
N TYR A 110 9.68 -2.48 5.39
CA TYR A 110 11.14 -2.56 5.41
C TYR A 110 11.64 -4.02 5.44
N PHE A 111 10.92 -4.92 6.11
CA PHE A 111 11.19 -6.34 6.02
C PHE A 111 11.05 -6.85 4.58
N SER A 112 9.95 -6.50 3.90
CA SER A 112 9.71 -6.78 2.48
C SER A 112 10.83 -6.24 1.58
N TYR A 113 11.26 -5.00 1.81
CA TYR A 113 12.40 -4.38 1.12
C TYR A 113 13.69 -5.22 1.25
N ASN A 114 14.01 -5.70 2.45
CA ASN A 114 15.20 -6.54 2.65
C ASN A 114 15.06 -7.88 1.91
N MET A 115 13.88 -8.50 2.00
CA MET A 115 13.60 -9.78 1.31
C MET A 115 13.75 -9.64 -0.21
N MET A 116 13.31 -8.52 -0.78
CA MET A 116 13.44 -8.20 -2.20
C MET A 116 14.88 -8.07 -2.67
N TRP A 117 15.79 -7.58 -1.83
CA TRP A 117 17.21 -7.47 -2.17
C TRP A 117 18.04 -8.70 -1.78
N GLU A 118 17.56 -9.50 -0.83
CA GLU A 118 18.23 -10.72 -0.36
C GLU A 118 17.91 -11.95 -1.25
N TYR A 119 16.69 -12.05 -1.79
CA TYR A 119 16.22 -13.23 -2.51
C TYR A 119 15.79 -12.90 -3.94
N GLU A 120 16.47 -13.50 -4.93
CA GLU A 120 16.20 -13.32 -6.37
C GLU A 120 14.74 -13.59 -6.73
N VAL A 121 14.14 -14.65 -6.18
CA VAL A 121 12.72 -15.00 -6.44
C VAL A 121 11.73 -13.94 -5.93
N VAL A 122 12.11 -13.19 -4.89
CA VAL A 122 11.31 -12.06 -4.37
C VAL A 122 11.57 -10.82 -5.22
N HIS A 123 12.82 -10.59 -5.61
CA HIS A 123 13.22 -9.52 -6.52
C HIS A 123 12.45 -9.57 -7.86
N GLU A 124 12.40 -10.74 -8.49
CA GLU A 124 11.66 -10.94 -9.74
C GLU A 124 10.14 -10.69 -9.58
N ALA A 125 9.58 -11.06 -8.42
CA ALA A 125 8.17 -10.80 -8.12
C ALA A 125 7.92 -9.31 -7.88
N PHE A 126 8.86 -8.61 -7.25
CA PHE A 126 8.81 -7.16 -7.07
C PHE A 126 8.87 -6.42 -8.41
N GLU A 127 9.78 -6.77 -9.30
CA GLU A 127 9.92 -6.09 -10.61
C GLU A 127 8.62 -6.20 -11.44
N LYS A 128 7.87 -7.31 -11.32
CA LYS A 128 6.52 -7.42 -11.90
C LYS A 128 5.53 -6.45 -11.25
N CYS A 129 5.60 -6.27 -9.93
CA CYS A 129 4.77 -5.30 -9.22
C CYS A 129 5.14 -3.86 -9.59
N ARG A 130 6.44 -3.54 -9.64
CA ARG A 130 6.97 -2.22 -9.98
C ARG A 130 6.41 -1.70 -11.30
N ASN A 131 6.41 -2.52 -12.34
CA ASN A 131 5.92 -2.17 -13.67
C ASN A 131 4.41 -1.84 -13.73
N VAL A 132 3.66 -2.09 -12.66
CA VAL A 132 2.19 -1.91 -12.60
C VAL A 132 1.76 -0.97 -11.48
N HIS A 133 2.46 -1.00 -10.34
CA HIS A 133 2.03 -0.43 -9.07
C HIS A 133 2.98 0.64 -8.52
N ILE A 134 4.03 1.01 -9.26
CA ILE A 134 4.91 2.14 -8.90
C ILE A 134 4.94 3.10 -10.09
N ASN A 135 4.23 4.22 -9.97
CA ASN A 135 4.07 5.16 -11.10
C ASN A 135 5.04 6.34 -11.05
N SER A 136 5.95 6.39 -10.08
CA SER A 136 6.90 7.49 -9.89
C SER A 136 8.32 6.98 -9.65
N ASP A 137 9.25 7.41 -10.50
CA ASP A 137 10.68 7.14 -10.32
C ASP A 137 11.20 7.76 -9.01
N GLU A 138 10.65 8.89 -8.58
CA GLU A 138 11.00 9.50 -7.30
C GLU A 138 10.63 8.59 -6.12
N VAL A 139 9.43 7.99 -6.16
CA VAL A 139 9.00 7.01 -5.15
C VAL A 139 9.91 5.78 -5.18
N TYR A 140 10.28 5.30 -6.37
CA TYR A 140 11.24 4.21 -6.50
C TYR A 140 12.59 4.53 -5.85
N MET A 141 13.14 5.71 -6.13
CA MET A 141 14.43 6.12 -5.58
C MET A 141 14.38 6.34 -4.06
N LYS A 142 13.22 6.73 -3.51
CA LYS A 142 13.04 6.92 -2.07
C LYS A 142 12.82 5.62 -1.28
N LEU A 143 12.11 4.66 -1.85
CA LEU A 143 11.66 3.46 -1.11
C LEU A 143 12.34 2.17 -1.55
N TYR A 144 12.73 2.04 -2.81
CA TYR A 144 13.08 0.73 -3.36
C TYR A 144 14.50 0.66 -3.91
N LYS A 145 15.26 1.77 -4.02
CA LYS A 145 16.70 1.73 -4.38
C LYS A 145 17.48 0.82 -3.40
N PRO A 146 18.56 0.16 -3.85
CA PRO A 146 19.41 -0.63 -2.95
C PRO A 146 20.15 0.28 -1.94
N GLY A 147 20.41 -0.26 -0.75
CA GLY A 147 21.22 0.39 0.28
C GLY A 147 20.49 1.29 1.28
N LEU A 148 19.16 1.26 1.32
CA LEU A 148 18.37 2.00 2.32
C LEU A 148 18.49 1.33 3.69
N ASN A 149 18.83 2.12 4.71
CA ASN A 149 18.68 1.68 6.09
C ASN A 149 17.21 1.88 6.56
N LYS A 150 16.87 1.28 7.69
CA LYS A 150 15.50 1.30 8.23
C LYS A 150 14.97 2.71 8.52
N GLU A 151 15.83 3.59 9.04
CA GLU A 151 15.44 4.95 9.41
C GLU A 151 15.16 5.80 8.16
N GLU A 152 16.03 5.74 7.15
CA GLU A 152 15.82 6.39 5.85
C GLU A 152 14.54 5.87 5.19
N PHE A 153 14.34 4.55 5.17
CA PHE A 153 13.15 3.93 4.59
C PHE A 153 11.87 4.39 5.31
N CYS A 154 11.81 4.30 6.64
CA CYS A 154 10.61 4.70 7.39
C CYS A 154 10.30 6.20 7.24
N THR A 155 11.33 7.04 7.27
CA THR A 155 11.18 8.49 7.07
C THR A 155 10.63 8.80 5.68
N ASN A 156 11.16 8.13 4.65
CA ASN A 156 10.67 8.29 3.28
C ASN A 156 9.24 7.80 3.12
N LEU A 157 8.90 6.64 3.71
CA LEU A 157 7.54 6.10 3.67
C LEU A 157 6.54 7.03 4.37
N GLU A 158 6.92 7.58 5.53
CA GLU A 158 6.10 8.56 6.25
C GLU A 158 5.86 9.82 5.43
N ASN A 159 6.91 10.39 4.84
CA ASN A 159 6.83 11.58 4.00
C ASN A 159 5.92 11.39 2.77
N ILE A 160 5.80 10.16 2.27
CA ILE A 160 4.89 9.80 1.18
C ILE A 160 3.46 9.62 1.70
N MET A 161 3.28 8.87 2.80
CA MET A 161 1.96 8.43 3.24
C MET A 161 1.21 9.45 4.11
N LEU A 162 1.90 10.17 4.98
CA LEU A 162 1.26 11.05 5.97
C LEU A 162 0.43 12.18 5.32
N PRO A 163 0.90 12.87 4.26
CA PRO A 163 0.10 13.87 3.58
C PRO A 163 -1.19 13.28 2.98
N VAL A 164 -1.09 12.10 2.37
CA VAL A 164 -2.24 11.40 1.77
C VAL A 164 -3.24 10.97 2.85
N TYR A 165 -2.73 10.42 3.96
CA TYR A 165 -3.53 10.02 5.12
C TYR A 165 -4.28 11.21 5.73
N LYS A 166 -3.59 12.33 6.01
CA LYS A 166 -4.23 13.54 6.57
C LYS A 166 -5.26 14.14 5.61
N SER A 167 -5.00 14.09 4.31
CA SER A 167 -5.95 14.55 3.31
C SER A 167 -7.22 13.67 3.28
N ALA A 168 -7.08 12.34 3.40
CA ALA A 168 -8.21 11.44 3.56
C ALA A 168 -9.02 11.72 4.84
N GLN A 169 -8.32 11.97 5.95
CA GLN A 169 -8.94 12.33 7.24
C GLN A 169 -9.76 13.62 7.12
N ASN A 170 -9.19 14.65 6.50
CA ASN A 170 -9.88 15.93 6.24
C ASN A 170 -11.07 15.78 5.28
N ALA A 171 -11.05 14.76 4.40
CA ALA A 171 -12.17 14.41 3.54
C ALA A 171 -13.29 13.63 4.25
N GLY A 172 -13.18 13.39 5.56
CA GLY A 172 -14.23 12.79 6.38
C GLY A 172 -14.14 11.27 6.52
N PHE A 173 -13.03 10.64 6.13
CA PHE A 173 -12.80 9.22 6.39
C PHE A 173 -12.63 8.98 7.90
N LYS A 174 -13.38 8.02 8.45
CA LYS A 174 -13.39 7.74 9.89
C LYS A 174 -12.10 7.02 10.31
N GLY A 175 -11.63 7.34 11.51
CA GLY A 175 -10.56 6.59 12.17
C GLY A 175 -11.02 5.20 12.59
N TRP A 176 -10.07 4.28 12.72
CA TRP A 176 -10.29 2.89 13.07
C TRP A 176 -9.16 2.34 13.93
N ASP A 177 -9.54 1.70 15.02
CA ASP A 177 -8.69 0.87 15.85
C ASP A 177 -9.39 -0.48 16.02
N LEU A 178 -8.68 -1.56 15.71
CA LEU A 178 -9.19 -2.91 15.80
C LEU A 178 -9.56 -3.31 17.23
N LYS A 179 -8.95 -2.70 18.26
CA LYS A 179 -9.34 -2.89 19.66
C LYS A 179 -10.72 -2.31 19.98
N SER A 180 -11.19 -1.39 19.14
CA SER A 180 -12.49 -0.72 19.25
C SER A 180 -13.57 -1.36 18.34
N SER A 181 -13.25 -2.47 17.63
CA SER A 181 -13.99 -2.99 16.46
C SER A 181 -14.54 -4.41 16.56
#